data_AF-A0A0C3EHE2-F1
#
_entry.id   AF-A0A0C3EHE2-F1
#
_cell.length_a   1.000
_cell.length_b   1.000
_cell.length_c   1.000
_cell.angle_alpha   90.00
_cell.angle_beta   90.00
_cell.angle_gamma   90.00
#
_symmetry.space_group_name_H-M   'P 1'
#
loop_
_entity.id
_entity.type
_entity.pdbx_description
1 polymer ?
#
loop_
_entity_poly.entity_id
_entity_poly.type
_entity_poly.pdbx_seq_one_letter_code
_entity_poly.pdbx_strand_id
1 'polypeptide(L)'
;MSSYVLNDICEFSEIDIHEHSFANFNPGDSSRLKVSTSPEYIVFRAFLGGISFVKADEERVDFDKNYYLIEPQVQSLDSAIFWEEVENVLSPLAFDEPMFLGSFEGRYLENKKFYESFLLEVSYSISASKKNNFVESFLHLYRALEHMCYALPLLYLKRADGYEKTYDEFKSFFGDEKKQSELGFGKKFIKKIMDTNVYSANFRLDFSQQPEQHFKALRKIFHNDDDFVFDDDLMYVDVCFGRIYDLIVKVRNMYFHYLYSKNYSLGGNEIVLPNKFFETFADVGLCFLANFYLIAFTSKYE
;
A
#
# COMPACT_ATOMS: atom_id res chain seq x y z
N MET A 1 -8.33 18.39 -51.27
CA MET A 1 -7.35 19.35 -50.69
C MET A 1 -8.14 20.21 -49.70
N SER A 2 -8.33 19.74 -48.47
CA SER A 2 -7.45 19.91 -47.30
C SER A 2 -7.35 21.37 -46.84
N SER A 3 -8.05 21.70 -45.75
CA SER A 3 -7.43 22.36 -44.60
C SER A 3 -8.32 22.12 -43.37
N TYR A 4 -7.95 21.12 -42.57
CA TYR A 4 -8.43 20.98 -41.20
C TYR A 4 -7.58 21.92 -40.34
N VAL A 5 -8.22 22.89 -39.70
CA VAL A 5 -7.61 23.68 -38.63
C VAL A 5 -7.86 22.92 -37.33
N LEU A 6 -6.83 22.27 -36.82
CA LEU A 6 -6.75 21.78 -35.45
C LEU A 6 -6.52 22.98 -34.54
N ASN A 7 -7.50 23.31 -33.71
CA ASN A 7 -7.31 24.11 -32.51
C ASN A 7 -8.36 23.67 -31.50
N ASP A 8 -8.02 22.65 -30.72
CA ASP A 8 -8.55 22.44 -29.37
C ASP A 8 -7.39 21.86 -28.57
N ILE A 9 -6.51 22.76 -28.14
CA ILE A 9 -5.62 22.50 -27.01
C ILE A 9 -6.55 22.61 -25.79
N CYS A 10 -6.94 21.48 -25.22
CA CYS A 10 -7.48 21.44 -23.87
C CYS A 10 -6.41 21.99 -22.93
N GLU A 11 -6.50 23.27 -22.61
CA GLU A 11 -5.92 23.81 -21.39
C GLU A 11 -6.52 23.02 -20.23
N PHE A 12 -5.70 22.19 -19.59
CA PHE A 12 -6.03 21.64 -18.28
C PHE A 12 -6.10 22.82 -17.32
N SER A 13 -7.29 23.38 -17.14
CA SER A 13 -7.55 24.33 -16.08
C SER A 13 -7.23 23.64 -14.76
N GLU A 14 -6.33 24.24 -13.99
CA GLU A 14 -6.01 23.85 -12.62
C GLU A 14 -7.31 23.56 -11.86
N ILE A 15 -7.55 22.28 -11.57
CA ILE A 15 -8.65 21.87 -10.72
C ILE A 15 -8.30 22.40 -9.34
N ASP A 16 -9.06 23.40 -8.90
CA ASP A 16 -9.02 23.95 -7.54
C ASP A 16 -9.49 22.84 -6.58
N ILE A 17 -8.54 22.04 -6.09
CA ILE A 17 -8.79 20.94 -5.15
C ILE A 17 -9.22 21.58 -3.83
N HIS A 18 -10.53 21.74 -3.63
CA HIS A 18 -11.09 22.05 -2.33
C HIS A 18 -10.58 21.02 -1.31
N GLU A 19 -9.83 21.50 -0.33
CA GLU A 19 -9.13 20.71 0.68
C GLU A 19 -10.08 19.67 1.31
N HIS A 20 -9.81 18.38 1.01
CA HIS A 20 -10.41 17.18 1.59
C HIS A 20 -11.89 16.86 1.30
N SER A 21 -12.49 17.40 0.24
CA SER A 21 -13.91 17.14 -0.12
C SER A 21 -14.25 15.69 -0.48
N PHE A 22 -13.26 14.80 -0.65
CA PHE A 22 -13.45 13.43 -1.10
C PHE A 22 -13.42 12.37 0.00
N ALA A 23 -13.17 12.71 1.28
CA ALA A 23 -13.14 11.74 2.39
C ALA A 23 -14.12 12.14 3.51
N ASN A 24 -14.97 11.22 3.94
CA ASN A 24 -16.03 11.44 4.94
C ASN A 24 -16.01 10.33 6.02
N PHE A 25 -16.23 10.66 7.29
CA PHE A 25 -16.30 9.66 8.37
C PHE A 25 -17.69 9.05 8.54
N ASN A 26 -17.75 7.89 9.18
CA ASN A 26 -19.00 7.29 9.62
C ASN A 26 -19.76 8.20 10.62
N PRO A 27 -21.10 8.33 10.50
CA PRO A 27 -21.90 9.09 11.45
C PRO A 27 -21.79 8.49 12.85
N GLY A 28 -21.12 9.19 13.78
CA GLY A 28 -20.89 8.71 15.15
C GLY A 28 -19.46 8.91 15.64
N ASP A 29 -18.52 9.10 14.71
CA ASP A 29 -17.14 9.40 15.06
C ASP A 29 -16.99 10.86 15.55
N SER A 30 -16.56 11.03 16.80
CA SER A 30 -16.28 12.34 17.41
C SER A 30 -14.98 12.98 16.90
N SER A 31 -14.10 12.20 16.25
CA SER A 31 -12.81 12.63 15.70
C SER A 31 -12.92 13.10 14.22
N ARG A 32 -13.89 13.99 13.96
CA ARG A 32 -14.24 14.44 12.59
C ARG A 32 -13.08 15.10 11.84
N LEU A 33 -13.00 14.88 10.52
CA LEU A 33 -12.05 15.56 9.64
C LEU A 33 -12.50 17.01 9.62
N LYS A 34 -11.68 17.88 10.19
CA LYS A 34 -11.76 19.31 9.94
C LYS A 34 -11.13 19.57 8.56
N VAL A 35 -11.50 20.67 7.92
CA VAL A 35 -10.82 21.14 6.69
C VAL A 35 -9.30 21.23 6.90
N SER A 36 -8.87 21.49 8.15
CA SER A 36 -7.46 21.56 8.55
C SER A 36 -6.80 20.21 8.86
N THR A 37 -7.45 19.07 8.59
CA THR A 37 -6.90 17.76 8.96
C THR A 37 -5.76 17.39 8.02
N SER A 38 -4.64 16.91 8.57
CA SER A 38 -3.51 16.55 7.72
C SER A 38 -3.84 15.38 6.80
N PRO A 39 -3.40 15.41 5.52
CA PRO A 39 -3.57 14.27 4.62
C PRO A 39 -2.95 12.98 5.20
N GLU A 40 -1.88 13.10 5.99
CA GLU A 40 -1.25 11.97 6.70
C GLU A 40 -2.21 11.33 7.72
N TYR A 41 -2.99 12.11 8.46
CA TYR A 41 -4.01 11.54 9.35
C TYR A 41 -5.12 10.83 8.57
N ILE A 42 -5.52 11.39 7.43
CA ILE A 42 -6.53 10.75 6.56
C ILE A 42 -5.99 9.42 6.01
N VAL A 43 -4.71 9.35 5.63
CA VAL A 43 -4.04 8.09 5.25
C VAL A 43 -4.10 7.09 6.40
N PHE A 44 -3.76 7.51 7.61
CA PHE A 44 -3.83 6.62 8.78
C PHE A 44 -5.23 6.04 8.93
N ARG A 45 -6.25 6.89 8.87
CA ARG A 45 -7.67 6.52 8.96
C ARG A 45 -8.13 5.65 7.79
N ALA A 46 -7.59 5.85 6.60
CA ALA A 46 -7.89 5.03 5.43
C ALA A 46 -7.46 3.58 5.59
N PHE A 47 -6.34 3.34 6.27
CA PHE A 47 -5.92 1.98 6.61
C PHE A 47 -6.63 1.40 7.83
N LEU A 48 -7.01 2.23 8.79
CA LEU A 48 -7.73 1.79 9.98
C LEU A 48 -9.19 1.41 9.68
N GLY A 49 -9.84 2.16 8.78
CA GLY A 49 -11.28 2.06 8.54
C GLY A 49 -12.09 3.17 9.21
N GLY A 50 -13.41 3.07 9.08
CA GLY A 50 -14.37 4.05 9.56
C GLY A 50 -14.47 5.33 8.71
N ILE A 51 -13.88 5.31 7.51
CA ILE A 51 -13.98 6.40 6.52
C ILE A 51 -14.73 5.93 5.28
N SER A 52 -15.15 6.90 4.48
CA SER A 52 -15.72 6.71 3.17
C SER A 52 -15.09 7.68 2.20
N PHE A 53 -14.93 7.26 0.96
CA PHE A 53 -14.46 8.14 -0.12
C PHE A 53 -15.62 8.48 -1.05
N VAL A 54 -15.65 9.72 -1.53
CA VAL A 54 -16.58 10.21 -2.54
C VAL A 54 -15.78 10.53 -3.79
N LYS A 55 -15.97 9.73 -4.85
CA LYS A 55 -15.36 10.02 -6.16
C LYS A 55 -16.12 11.17 -6.84
N ALA A 56 -15.53 11.68 -7.92
CA ALA A 56 -16.14 12.74 -8.75
C ALA A 56 -17.48 12.33 -9.38
N ASP A 57 -17.83 11.04 -9.40
CA ASP A 57 -19.12 10.49 -9.81
C ASP A 57 -20.17 10.43 -8.67
N GLU A 58 -19.86 11.03 -7.51
CA GLU A 58 -20.68 11.09 -6.29
C GLU A 58 -20.96 9.73 -5.61
N GLU A 59 -20.33 8.64 -6.07
CA GLU A 59 -20.50 7.34 -5.43
C GLU A 59 -19.68 7.29 -4.13
N ARG A 60 -20.38 7.11 -3.00
CA ARG A 60 -19.78 6.91 -1.68
C ARG A 60 -19.35 5.46 -1.52
N VAL A 61 -18.08 5.24 -1.21
CA VAL A 61 -17.54 3.92 -0.87
C VAL A 61 -17.18 3.90 0.60
N ASP A 62 -17.91 3.13 1.40
CA ASP A 62 -17.63 2.94 2.83
C ASP A 62 -16.51 1.90 3.04
N PHE A 63 -15.62 2.21 3.99
CA PHE A 63 -14.48 1.38 4.31
C PHE A 63 -14.35 1.19 5.82
N ASP A 64 -14.45 -0.06 6.26
CA ASP A 64 -14.63 -0.50 7.64
C ASP A 64 -13.66 -1.62 8.05
N LYS A 65 -12.60 -1.88 7.27
CA LYS A 65 -11.64 -2.95 7.56
C LYS A 65 -10.36 -2.37 8.15
N ASN A 66 -9.87 -2.93 9.25
CA ASN A 66 -8.56 -2.55 9.80
C ASN A 66 -7.43 -3.29 9.06
N TYR A 67 -6.73 -2.59 8.18
CA TYR A 67 -5.58 -3.12 7.44
C TYR A 67 -4.28 -3.12 8.25
N TYR A 68 -4.21 -2.50 9.43
CA TYR A 68 -3.04 -2.63 10.29
C TYR A 68 -2.93 -4.02 10.91
N LEU A 69 -4.06 -4.71 11.08
CA LEU A 69 -4.08 -6.05 11.62
C LEU A 69 -3.72 -7.07 10.54
N ILE A 70 -2.67 -7.85 10.80
CA ILE A 70 -2.33 -9.03 10.03
C ILE A 70 -3.34 -10.12 10.40
N GLU A 71 -3.99 -10.73 9.42
CA GLU A 71 -5.03 -11.76 9.63
C GLU A 71 -4.58 -12.84 10.64
N PRO A 72 -5.51 -13.39 11.47
CA PRO A 72 -6.96 -13.48 11.23
C PRO A 72 -7.84 -12.45 11.98
N GLN A 73 -7.31 -11.33 12.47
CA GLN A 73 -8.05 -10.43 13.38
C GLN A 73 -8.87 -9.31 12.71
N VAL A 74 -9.32 -9.49 11.46
CA VAL A 74 -10.08 -8.43 10.78
C VAL A 74 -11.52 -8.38 11.31
N GLN A 75 -11.82 -7.36 12.12
CA GLN A 75 -13.20 -6.99 12.48
C GLN A 75 -13.66 -5.80 11.62
N SER A 76 -14.96 -5.75 11.30
CA SER A 76 -15.59 -4.53 10.77
C SER A 76 -15.57 -3.48 11.87
N LEU A 77 -14.97 -2.32 11.62
CA LEU A 77 -14.79 -1.26 12.61
C LEU A 77 -16.12 -0.55 12.87
N ASP A 78 -16.68 -0.75 14.07
CA ASP A 78 -17.76 0.08 14.61
C ASP A 78 -17.16 1.32 15.28
N SER A 79 -17.84 2.46 15.13
CA SER A 79 -17.56 3.70 15.87
C SER A 79 -17.37 3.51 17.36
N ALA A 80 -18.04 2.52 17.98
CA ALA A 80 -17.91 2.20 19.39
C ALA A 80 -16.55 1.62 19.79
N ILE A 81 -15.86 0.93 18.88
CA ILE A 81 -14.57 0.27 19.12
C ILE A 81 -13.38 1.01 18.48
N PHE A 82 -13.63 2.17 17.85
CA PHE A 82 -12.60 2.90 17.13
C PHE A 82 -11.32 3.16 17.96
N TRP A 83 -11.48 3.68 19.18
CA TRP A 83 -10.33 3.96 20.04
C TRP A 83 -9.65 2.70 20.56
N GLU A 84 -10.38 1.61 20.77
CA GLU A 84 -9.80 0.32 21.09
C GLU A 84 -8.93 -0.19 19.93
N GLU A 85 -9.39 -0.04 18.68
CA GLU A 85 -8.62 -0.40 17.49
C GLU A 85 -7.39 0.51 17.29
N VAL A 86 -7.51 1.82 17.55
CA VAL A 86 -6.36 2.73 17.57
C VAL A 86 -5.36 2.31 18.64
N GLU A 87 -5.81 2.06 19.87
CA GLU A 87 -4.98 1.60 20.98
C GLU A 87 -4.30 0.27 20.66
N ASN A 88 -4.99 -0.67 20.00
CA ASN A 88 -4.40 -1.93 19.55
C ASN A 88 -3.27 -1.72 18.54
N VAL A 89 -3.44 -0.76 17.62
CA VAL A 89 -2.40 -0.39 16.65
C VAL A 89 -1.23 0.34 17.30
N LEU A 90 -1.49 1.19 18.31
CA LEU A 90 -0.46 2.01 18.97
C LEU A 90 0.24 1.34 20.15
N SER A 91 -0.39 0.36 20.80
CA SER A 91 0.11 -0.33 22.00
C SER A 91 1.51 -0.95 21.78
N PRO A 92 1.79 -1.63 20.64
CA PRO A 92 3.15 -2.11 20.34
C PRO A 92 4.19 -1.00 20.15
N LEU A 93 3.76 0.24 19.93
CA LEU A 93 4.59 1.39 19.58
C LEU A 93 4.85 2.33 20.76
N ALA A 94 4.27 2.06 21.93
CA ALA A 94 4.38 2.91 23.13
C ALA A 94 3.98 4.39 22.92
N PHE A 95 3.14 4.70 21.93
CA PHE A 95 2.53 6.02 21.75
C PHE A 95 1.31 6.18 22.66
N ASP A 96 1.24 7.28 23.41
CA ASP A 96 -0.02 7.70 24.04
C ASP A 96 -0.90 8.49 23.05
N GLU A 97 -2.21 8.58 23.33
CA GLU A 97 -3.17 9.27 22.47
C GLU A 97 -2.80 10.74 22.21
N PRO A 98 -2.41 11.55 23.21
CA PRO A 98 -1.98 12.93 22.98
C PRO A 98 -0.76 13.07 22.07
N MET A 99 0.27 12.23 22.24
CA MET A 99 1.45 12.22 21.37
C MET A 99 1.09 11.80 19.95
N PHE A 100 0.22 10.80 19.81
CA PHE A 100 -0.25 10.34 18.52
C PHE A 100 -1.01 11.43 17.78
N LEU A 101 -2.02 12.06 18.39
CA LEU A 101 -2.77 13.15 17.77
C LEU A 101 -1.86 14.37 17.50
N GLY A 102 -1.00 14.71 18.45
CA GLY A 102 -0.01 15.78 18.32
C GLY A 102 0.99 15.56 17.17
N SER A 103 1.22 14.32 16.73
CA SER A 103 2.09 14.04 15.58
C SER A 103 1.51 14.55 14.25
N PHE A 104 0.18 14.62 14.14
CA PHE A 104 -0.53 15.13 12.96
C PHE A 104 -0.82 16.63 13.07
N GLU A 105 -0.90 17.16 14.30
CA GLU A 105 -1.13 18.57 14.59
C GLU A 105 0.18 19.38 14.44
N GLY A 106 0.12 20.55 13.80
CA GLY A 106 1.28 21.45 13.65
C GLY A 106 2.23 21.12 12.49
N ARG A 107 2.09 19.98 11.80
CA ARG A 107 2.89 19.61 10.61
C ARG A 107 2.08 19.41 9.33
N TYR A 108 0.84 19.90 9.29
CA TYR A 108 -0.05 19.88 8.12
C TYR A 108 0.63 20.26 6.79
N LEU A 109 1.64 21.13 6.83
CA LEU A 109 2.37 21.62 5.67
C LEU A 109 3.59 20.77 5.28
N GLU A 110 4.16 19.98 6.20
CA GLU A 110 5.34 19.16 5.89
C GLU A 110 4.96 17.98 5.01
N ASN A 111 5.60 17.86 3.84
CA ASN A 111 5.35 16.77 2.89
C ASN A 111 3.87 16.62 2.47
N LYS A 112 3.06 17.69 2.57
CA LYS A 112 1.63 17.68 2.23
C LYS A 112 1.36 17.01 0.88
N LYS A 113 2.08 17.44 -0.15
CA LYS A 113 1.98 16.90 -1.53
C LYS A 113 2.24 15.40 -1.61
N PHE A 114 3.19 14.90 -0.81
CA PHE A 114 3.48 13.46 -0.76
C PHE A 114 2.28 12.71 -0.19
N TYR A 115 1.76 13.13 0.97
CA TYR A 115 0.62 12.45 1.58
C TYR A 115 -0.67 12.64 0.81
N GLU A 116 -0.90 13.77 0.12
CA GLU A 116 -2.03 13.94 -0.81
C GLU A 116 -1.94 12.93 -1.97
N SER A 117 -0.76 12.81 -2.60
CA SER A 117 -0.55 11.87 -3.69
C SER A 117 -0.67 10.41 -3.22
N PHE A 118 -0.13 10.10 -2.04
CA PHE A 118 -0.23 8.78 -1.43
C PHE A 118 -1.68 8.43 -1.07
N LEU A 119 -2.40 9.37 -0.44
CA LEU A 119 -3.81 9.23 -0.11
C LEU A 119 -4.67 8.97 -1.35
N LEU A 120 -4.36 9.65 -2.46
CA LEU A 120 -5.07 9.44 -3.71
C LEU A 120 -4.93 7.99 -4.19
N GLU A 121 -3.71 7.47 -4.25
CA GLU A 121 -3.45 6.08 -4.65
C GLU A 121 -4.09 5.06 -3.68
N VAL A 122 -3.99 5.29 -2.37
CA VAL A 122 -4.64 4.43 -1.36
C VAL A 122 -6.17 4.44 -1.53
N SER A 123 -6.76 5.63 -1.68
CA SER A 123 -8.21 5.78 -1.83
C SER A 123 -8.73 5.10 -3.10
N TYR A 124 -8.01 5.21 -4.21
CA TYR A 124 -8.35 4.53 -5.46
C TYR A 124 -8.19 3.02 -5.35
N SER A 125 -7.14 2.53 -4.69
CA SER A 125 -6.96 1.10 -4.47
C SER A 125 -8.12 0.50 -3.68
N ILE A 126 -8.44 1.08 -2.53
CA ILE A 126 -9.54 0.64 -1.66
C ILE A 126 -10.89 0.71 -2.41
N SER A 127 -11.15 1.84 -3.07
CA SER A 127 -12.41 2.05 -3.80
C SER A 127 -12.59 1.04 -4.94
N ALA A 128 -11.54 0.76 -5.70
CA ALA A 128 -11.57 -0.22 -6.77
C ALA A 128 -11.78 -1.64 -6.22
N SER A 129 -11.14 -2.00 -5.10
CA SER A 129 -11.32 -3.31 -4.44
C SER A 129 -12.78 -3.53 -4.04
N LYS A 130 -13.40 -2.54 -3.38
CA LYS A 130 -14.82 -2.61 -2.97
C LYS A 130 -15.79 -2.73 -4.16
N LYS A 131 -15.43 -2.16 -5.31
CA LYS A 131 -16.18 -2.29 -6.58
C LYS A 131 -15.86 -3.59 -7.34
N ASN A 132 -15.12 -4.52 -6.73
CA ASN A 132 -14.62 -5.75 -7.37
C ASN A 132 -13.78 -5.50 -8.63
N ASN A 133 -13.10 -4.35 -8.73
CA ASN A 133 -12.10 -4.07 -9.77
C ASN A 133 -10.69 -4.25 -9.19
N PHE A 134 -10.28 -5.51 -9.02
CA PHE A 134 -9.03 -5.87 -8.36
C PHE A 134 -7.79 -5.59 -9.21
N VAL A 135 -7.90 -5.53 -10.54
CA VAL A 135 -6.79 -5.09 -11.42
C VAL A 135 -6.47 -3.62 -11.17
N GLU A 136 -7.49 -2.75 -11.16
CA GLU A 136 -7.35 -1.32 -10.85
C GLU A 136 -6.86 -1.15 -9.40
N SER A 137 -7.44 -1.91 -8.47
CA SER A 137 -7.01 -1.90 -7.06
C SER A 137 -5.51 -2.19 -6.92
N PHE A 138 -5.05 -3.28 -7.55
CA PHE A 138 -3.65 -3.68 -7.51
C PHE A 138 -2.70 -2.67 -8.18
N LEU A 139 -3.13 -2.03 -9.27
CA LEU A 139 -2.35 -0.98 -9.93
C LEU A 139 -2.09 0.20 -8.99
N HIS A 140 -3.14 0.70 -8.32
CA HIS A 140 -3.03 1.81 -7.38
C HIS A 140 -2.28 1.43 -6.10
N LEU A 141 -2.50 0.20 -5.60
CA LEU A 141 -1.72 -0.37 -4.50
C LEU A 141 -0.23 -0.34 -4.82
N TYR A 142 0.15 -0.82 -6.00
CA TYR A 142 1.54 -0.86 -6.44
C TYR A 142 2.15 0.54 -6.55
N ARG A 143 1.42 1.51 -7.09
CA ARG A 143 1.87 2.92 -7.16
C ARG A 143 2.06 3.52 -5.76
N ALA A 144 1.14 3.25 -4.85
CA ALA A 144 1.25 3.68 -3.45
C ALA A 144 2.50 3.07 -2.79
N LEU A 145 2.79 1.79 -3.07
CA LEU A 145 4.00 1.13 -2.60
C LEU A 145 5.27 1.75 -3.18
N GLU A 146 5.28 2.11 -4.47
CA GLU A 146 6.39 2.84 -5.10
C GLU A 146 6.63 4.19 -4.41
N HIS A 147 5.57 4.99 -4.21
CA HIS A 147 5.64 6.26 -3.50
C HIS A 147 6.32 6.12 -2.13
N MET A 148 5.93 5.10 -1.36
CA MET A 148 6.54 4.81 -0.06
C MET A 148 8.02 4.41 -0.17
N CYS A 149 8.37 3.56 -1.14
CA CYS A 149 9.76 3.14 -1.33
C CYS A 149 10.72 4.31 -1.60
N TYR A 150 10.24 5.39 -2.24
CA TYR A 150 11.04 6.61 -2.45
C TYR A 150 11.15 7.49 -1.21
N ALA A 151 10.03 7.70 -0.50
CA ALA A 151 9.96 8.71 0.56
C ALA A 151 10.53 8.23 1.90
N LEU A 152 10.25 6.99 2.27
CA LEU A 152 10.57 6.46 3.59
C LEU A 152 12.06 6.45 3.97
N PRO A 153 12.99 6.16 3.06
CA PRO A 153 14.41 6.20 3.40
C PRO A 153 14.86 7.60 3.75
N LEU A 154 14.34 8.61 3.04
CA LEU A 154 14.67 10.00 3.30
C LEU A 154 14.14 10.43 4.68
N LEU A 155 12.94 9.96 5.06
CA LEU A 155 12.41 10.14 6.41
C LEU A 155 13.28 9.46 7.46
N TYR A 156 13.75 8.24 7.20
CA TYR A 156 14.64 7.51 8.09
C TYR A 156 16.01 8.21 8.27
N LEU A 157 16.63 8.67 7.18
CA LEU A 157 17.92 9.37 7.26
C LEU A 157 17.84 10.71 8.00
N LYS A 158 16.68 11.39 7.96
CA LYS A 158 16.47 12.67 8.68
C LYS A 158 16.77 12.54 10.18
N ARG A 159 16.70 11.32 10.73
CA ARG A 159 16.88 11.01 12.15
C ARG A 159 18.23 10.41 12.53
N ALA A 160 19.11 10.15 11.56
CA ALA A 160 20.40 9.55 11.89
C ALA A 160 21.22 10.53 12.77
N ASP A 161 21.54 10.13 14.00
CA ASP A 161 22.26 10.92 15.01
C ASP A 161 23.70 11.31 14.60
N GLY A 162 24.20 10.78 13.48
CA GLY A 162 25.53 11.09 12.95
C GLY A 162 25.61 11.03 11.43
N TYR A 163 25.64 12.19 10.78
CA TYR A 163 25.72 12.34 9.32
C TYR A 163 26.94 11.67 8.67
N GLU A 164 28.00 11.42 9.44
CA GLU A 164 29.30 10.93 8.97
C GLU A 164 29.22 9.50 8.39
N LYS A 165 28.21 8.69 8.79
CA LYS A 165 27.95 7.35 8.24
C LYS A 165 26.63 7.24 7.49
N THR A 166 25.76 8.23 7.61
CA THR A 166 24.43 8.28 6.97
C THR A 166 24.52 8.21 5.45
N TYR A 167 25.56 8.79 4.84
CA TYR A 167 25.78 8.72 3.39
C TYR A 167 26.10 7.29 2.92
N ASP A 168 27.05 6.61 3.58
CA ASP A 168 27.44 5.24 3.22
C ASP A 168 26.32 4.24 3.52
N GLU A 169 25.60 4.43 4.63
CA GLU A 169 24.40 3.64 4.94
C GLU A 169 23.30 3.87 3.90
N PHE A 170 23.03 5.12 3.52
CA PHE A 170 22.05 5.43 2.48
C PHE A 170 22.44 4.78 1.15
N LYS A 171 23.70 4.93 0.75
CA LYS A 171 24.26 4.35 -0.47
C LYS A 171 24.15 2.81 -0.45
N SER A 172 24.31 2.17 0.71
CA SER A 172 24.20 0.70 0.82
C SER A 172 22.82 0.16 0.41
N PHE A 173 21.75 0.94 0.59
CA PHE A 173 20.42 0.57 0.13
C PHE A 173 20.30 0.64 -1.40
N PHE A 174 20.95 1.61 -2.06
CA PHE A 174 21.03 1.66 -3.53
C PHE A 174 21.96 0.58 -4.11
N GLY A 175 22.91 0.08 -3.32
CA GLY A 175 23.92 -0.89 -3.75
C GLY A 175 24.96 -0.30 -4.70
N ASP A 176 26.03 -1.06 -4.95
CA ASP A 176 27.15 -0.61 -5.80
C ASP A 176 26.95 -0.86 -7.31
N GLU A 177 25.80 -1.39 -7.73
CA GLU A 177 25.59 -1.83 -9.11
C GLU A 177 24.69 -0.91 -9.94
N LYS A 178 25.13 -0.60 -11.17
CA LYS A 178 24.44 0.19 -12.22
C LYS A 178 23.06 -0.34 -12.67
N LYS A 179 22.44 -1.28 -11.95
CA LYS A 179 21.22 -1.99 -12.35
C LYS A 179 20.20 -2.24 -11.23
N GLN A 180 20.44 -1.81 -9.99
CA GLN A 180 19.41 -1.95 -8.96
C GLN A 180 18.34 -0.89 -9.17
N SER A 181 17.14 -1.34 -9.56
CA SER A 181 15.94 -0.51 -9.65
C SER A 181 15.50 -0.06 -8.25
N GLU A 182 14.67 0.98 -8.16
CA GLU A 182 14.11 1.51 -6.90
C GLU A 182 13.37 0.44 -6.08
N LEU A 183 13.04 -0.69 -6.72
CA LEU A 183 12.42 -1.84 -6.07
C LEU A 183 13.41 -2.69 -5.26
N GLY A 184 14.64 -2.86 -5.76
CA GLY A 184 15.69 -3.55 -5.00
C GLY A 184 16.06 -2.79 -3.73
N PHE A 185 15.97 -1.46 -3.81
CA PHE A 185 16.12 -0.55 -2.69
C PHE A 185 15.03 -0.80 -1.61
N GLY A 186 13.74 -0.81 -2.00
CA GLY A 186 12.61 -0.96 -1.06
C GLY A 186 12.71 -2.26 -0.26
N LYS A 187 13.07 -3.36 -0.92
CA LYS A 187 13.29 -4.67 -0.28
C LYS A 187 14.32 -4.62 0.86
N LYS A 188 15.49 -4.02 0.61
CA LYS A 188 16.57 -3.91 1.62
C LYS A 188 16.12 -3.04 2.79
N PHE A 189 15.42 -1.96 2.50
CA PHE A 189 14.93 -1.05 3.51
C PHE A 189 13.92 -1.73 4.43
N ILE A 190 12.90 -2.39 3.88
CA ILE A 190 11.90 -3.17 4.64
C ILE A 190 12.57 -4.15 5.60
N LYS A 191 13.56 -4.93 5.13
CA LYS A 191 14.29 -5.88 5.96
C LYS A 191 15.08 -5.23 7.10
N LYS A 192 15.52 -3.98 6.95
CA LYS A 192 16.26 -3.25 7.99
C LYS A 192 15.31 -2.69 9.07
N ILE A 193 14.15 -2.16 8.67
CA ILE A 193 13.28 -1.39 9.56
C ILE A 193 12.16 -2.22 10.21
N MET A 194 11.76 -3.33 9.58
CA MET A 194 10.66 -4.15 10.07
C MET A 194 11.14 -5.03 11.22
N ASP A 195 10.37 -5.08 12.32
CA ASP A 195 10.63 -6.00 13.42
C ASP A 195 10.75 -7.44 12.90
N THR A 196 11.65 -8.23 13.50
CA THR A 196 11.92 -9.59 13.02
C THR A 196 10.70 -10.48 13.15
N ASN A 197 9.89 -10.32 14.21
CA ASN A 197 8.67 -11.11 14.39
C ASN A 197 7.62 -10.72 13.34
N VAL A 198 7.44 -9.42 13.10
CA VAL A 198 6.54 -8.93 12.04
C VAL A 198 7.00 -9.40 10.65
N TYR A 199 8.29 -9.30 10.35
CA TYR A 199 8.85 -9.74 9.07
C TYR A 199 8.63 -11.24 8.83
N SER A 200 8.81 -12.06 9.87
CA SER A 200 8.67 -13.52 9.84
C SER A 200 7.23 -14.02 10.04
N ALA A 201 6.28 -13.14 10.31
CA ALA A 201 4.89 -13.52 10.52
C ALA A 201 4.37 -14.26 9.27
N ASN A 202 3.77 -15.43 9.47
CA ASN A 202 3.24 -16.21 8.36
C ASN A 202 1.92 -15.62 7.88
N PHE A 203 1.80 -15.44 6.58
CA PHE A 203 0.60 -14.97 5.90
C PHE A 203 0.14 -16.02 4.88
N ARG A 204 -1.15 -16.35 4.88
CA ARG A 204 -1.71 -17.37 3.97
C ARG A 204 -2.52 -16.72 2.86
N LEU A 205 -2.15 -17.00 1.62
CA LEU A 205 -2.94 -16.67 0.44
C LEU A 205 -3.91 -17.80 0.11
N ASP A 206 -5.19 -17.47 -0.11
CA ASP A 206 -6.24 -18.43 -0.45
C ASP A 206 -6.51 -18.45 -1.97
N PHE A 207 -6.21 -19.59 -2.59
CA PHE A 207 -6.47 -19.91 -3.99
C PHE A 207 -7.58 -20.94 -4.18
N SER A 208 -8.29 -21.36 -3.12
CA SER A 208 -9.35 -22.38 -3.18
C SER A 208 -10.49 -22.04 -4.14
N GLN A 209 -10.75 -20.73 -4.35
CA GLN A 209 -11.75 -20.21 -5.30
C GLN A 209 -11.12 -19.64 -6.58
N GLN A 210 -9.85 -19.92 -6.82
CA GLN A 210 -9.10 -19.44 -8.00
C GLN A 210 -8.96 -20.55 -9.04
N PRO A 211 -8.90 -20.20 -10.34
CA PRO A 211 -8.44 -21.13 -11.37
C PRO A 211 -7.06 -21.71 -11.03
N GLU A 212 -6.91 -23.03 -11.17
CA GLU A 212 -5.67 -23.76 -10.84
C GLU A 212 -4.44 -23.19 -11.58
N GLN A 213 -4.62 -22.60 -12.76
CA GLN A 213 -3.54 -21.97 -13.52
C GLN A 213 -2.88 -20.83 -12.74
N HIS A 214 -3.64 -20.09 -11.91
CA HIS A 214 -3.12 -18.99 -11.10
C HIS A 214 -2.13 -19.48 -10.05
N PHE A 215 -2.50 -20.54 -9.35
CA PHE A 215 -1.63 -21.17 -8.36
C PHE A 215 -0.35 -21.68 -9.02
N LYS A 216 -0.49 -22.39 -10.15
CA LYS A 216 0.64 -22.93 -10.92
C LYS A 216 1.57 -21.83 -11.46
N ALA A 217 1.00 -20.70 -11.93
CA ALA A 217 1.76 -19.55 -12.39
C ALA A 217 2.60 -18.97 -11.23
N LEU A 218 1.98 -18.81 -10.06
CA LEU A 218 2.68 -18.31 -8.87
C LEU A 218 3.77 -19.28 -8.40
N ARG A 219 3.46 -20.59 -8.32
CA ARG A 219 4.43 -21.65 -7.97
C ARG A 219 5.63 -21.63 -8.91
N LYS A 220 5.43 -21.43 -10.21
CA LYS A 220 6.50 -21.32 -11.21
C LYS A 220 7.39 -20.09 -10.99
N ILE A 221 6.85 -18.97 -10.52
CA ILE A 221 7.65 -17.76 -10.24
C ILE A 221 8.51 -17.93 -8.98
N PHE A 222 8.00 -18.65 -7.99
CA PHE A 222 8.60 -18.76 -6.65
C PHE A 222 9.15 -20.17 -6.33
N HIS A 223 9.29 -21.05 -7.32
CA HIS A 223 9.70 -22.47 -7.13
C HIS A 223 11.04 -22.69 -6.40
N ASN A 224 11.92 -21.69 -6.36
CA ASN A 224 13.21 -21.75 -5.65
C ASN A 224 13.28 -20.77 -4.47
N ASP A 225 12.14 -20.29 -3.97
CA ASP A 225 12.05 -19.32 -2.88
C ASP A 225 11.44 -20.03 -1.66
N ASP A 226 12.28 -20.48 -0.73
CA ASP A 226 11.85 -21.27 0.44
C ASP A 226 10.89 -20.49 1.37
N ASP A 227 10.84 -19.16 1.23
CA ASP A 227 9.88 -18.31 1.95
C ASP A 227 8.45 -18.40 1.40
N PHE A 228 8.23 -19.14 0.30
CA PHE A 228 6.92 -19.39 -0.31
C PHE A 228 6.61 -20.89 -0.27
N VAL A 229 5.79 -21.29 0.69
CA VAL A 229 5.39 -22.69 0.87
C VAL A 229 4.07 -22.93 0.15
N PHE A 230 4.13 -23.73 -0.91
CA PHE A 230 2.98 -24.07 -1.74
C PHE A 230 2.37 -25.40 -1.31
N ASP A 231 1.10 -25.36 -0.93
CA ASP A 231 0.27 -26.54 -0.72
C ASP A 231 0.21 -27.46 -1.96
N ASP A 232 0.17 -28.75 -1.72
CA ASP A 232 0.06 -29.79 -2.75
C ASP A 232 -1.37 -29.91 -3.31
N ASP A 233 -2.39 -29.55 -2.52
CA ASP A 233 -3.80 -29.49 -2.93
C ASP A 233 -4.12 -28.22 -3.75
N LEU A 234 -3.11 -27.37 -3.99
CA LEU A 234 -3.19 -26.15 -4.79
C LEU A 234 -4.16 -25.09 -4.24
N MET A 235 -4.45 -25.13 -2.94
CA MET A 235 -5.40 -24.22 -2.31
C MET A 235 -4.72 -23.06 -1.61
N TYR A 236 -3.53 -23.26 -1.04
CA TYR A 236 -2.90 -22.26 -0.18
C TYR A 236 -1.44 -22.00 -0.50
N VAL A 237 -1.02 -20.74 -0.33
CA VAL A 237 0.40 -20.35 -0.35
C VAL A 237 0.70 -19.62 0.94
N ASP A 238 1.57 -20.22 1.75
CA ASP A 238 2.09 -19.60 2.97
C ASP A 238 3.34 -18.79 2.63
N VAL A 239 3.39 -17.54 3.09
CA VAL A 239 4.48 -16.60 2.81
C VAL A 239 4.77 -15.73 4.03
N CYS A 240 6.05 -15.49 4.30
CA CYS A 240 6.43 -14.53 5.35
C CYS A 240 5.97 -13.11 4.97
N PHE A 241 5.41 -12.36 5.92
CA PHE A 241 4.87 -11.03 5.69
C PHE A 241 5.89 -10.06 5.07
N GLY A 242 7.14 -10.13 5.50
CA GLY A 242 8.24 -9.35 4.92
C GLY A 242 8.54 -9.65 3.44
N ARG A 243 8.02 -10.76 2.90
CA ARG A 243 8.15 -11.16 1.49
C ARG A 243 6.93 -10.77 0.64
N ILE A 244 5.88 -10.20 1.22
CA ILE A 244 4.73 -9.66 0.45
C ILE A 244 5.17 -8.55 -0.51
N TYR A 245 6.20 -7.79 -0.16
CA TYR A 245 6.82 -6.83 -1.09
C TYR A 245 7.30 -7.51 -2.39
N ASP A 246 8.06 -8.60 -2.27
CA ASP A 246 8.55 -9.36 -3.41
C ASP A 246 7.40 -9.98 -4.21
N LEU A 247 6.36 -10.44 -3.51
CA LEU A 247 5.14 -10.94 -4.12
C LEU A 247 4.51 -9.89 -5.03
N ILE A 248 4.20 -8.71 -4.50
CA ILE A 248 3.59 -7.60 -5.27
C ILE A 248 4.48 -7.24 -6.47
N VAL A 249 5.79 -7.09 -6.26
CA VAL A 249 6.72 -6.70 -7.34
C VAL A 249 6.81 -7.77 -8.43
N LYS A 250 6.95 -9.06 -8.08
CA LYS A 250 7.03 -10.13 -9.07
C LYS A 250 5.69 -10.35 -9.78
N VAL A 251 4.56 -10.26 -9.08
CA VAL A 251 3.22 -10.34 -9.68
C VAL A 251 2.99 -9.19 -10.65
N ARG A 252 3.35 -7.96 -10.27
CA ARG A 252 3.32 -6.79 -11.17
C ARG A 252 4.17 -7.05 -12.40
N ASN A 253 5.42 -7.48 -12.21
CA ASN A 253 6.33 -7.71 -13.33
C ASN A 253 5.82 -8.79 -14.26
N MET A 254 5.30 -9.89 -13.70
CA MET A 254 4.67 -10.95 -14.45
C MET A 254 3.52 -10.41 -15.30
N TYR A 255 2.54 -9.73 -14.70
CA TYR A 255 1.34 -9.35 -15.44
C TYR A 255 1.58 -8.21 -16.44
N PHE A 256 2.28 -7.14 -16.02
CA PHE A 256 2.41 -5.93 -16.82
C PHE A 256 3.57 -5.96 -17.81
N HIS A 257 4.67 -6.69 -17.54
CA HIS A 257 5.74 -6.86 -18.56
C HIS A 257 5.46 -8.01 -19.54
N TYR A 258 4.59 -8.97 -19.18
CA TYR A 258 4.10 -9.98 -20.12
C TYR A 258 3.41 -9.35 -21.34
N LEU A 259 2.68 -8.24 -21.14
CA LEU A 259 2.02 -7.51 -22.23
C LEU A 259 2.98 -6.98 -23.31
N TYR A 260 4.29 -6.90 -23.03
CA TYR A 260 5.24 -6.19 -23.90
C TYR A 260 6.57 -6.91 -24.22
N SER A 261 6.88 -8.06 -23.63
CA SER A 261 8.23 -8.66 -23.78
C SER A 261 8.26 -10.14 -24.17
N LYS A 262 9.17 -10.48 -25.10
CA LYS A 262 9.34 -11.81 -25.71
C LYS A 262 10.02 -12.86 -24.82
N ASN A 263 10.50 -12.49 -23.62
CA ASN A 263 11.49 -13.29 -22.87
C ASN A 263 11.04 -13.78 -21.47
N TYR A 264 9.80 -13.59 -21.06
CA TYR A 264 9.34 -14.17 -19.80
C TYR A 264 8.82 -15.60 -19.99
N SER A 265 9.13 -16.43 -19.00
CA SER A 265 8.83 -17.86 -18.95
C SER A 265 7.34 -18.19 -18.82
N LEU A 266 6.46 -17.20 -18.73
CA LEU A 266 5.04 -17.37 -18.52
C LEU A 266 4.27 -17.01 -19.80
N GLY A 267 3.36 -17.89 -20.22
CA GLY A 267 2.52 -17.71 -21.42
C GLY A 267 1.19 -17.04 -21.07
N GLY A 268 0.59 -16.30 -21.99
CA GLY A 268 -0.63 -15.49 -21.73
C GLY A 268 -1.88 -16.25 -21.36
N ASN A 269 -1.79 -17.57 -21.35
CA ASN A 269 -2.86 -18.47 -20.96
C ASN A 269 -2.77 -18.85 -19.47
N GLU A 270 -1.74 -18.40 -18.74
CA GLU A 270 -1.50 -18.77 -17.35
C GLU A 270 -2.23 -17.86 -16.33
N ILE A 271 -2.62 -16.64 -16.72
CA ILE A 271 -3.45 -15.73 -15.92
C ILE A 271 -4.78 -15.53 -16.65
N VAL A 272 -5.76 -16.37 -16.33
CA VAL A 272 -7.11 -16.28 -16.89
C VAL A 272 -7.97 -15.39 -15.98
N LEU A 273 -8.90 -14.60 -16.51
CA LEU A 273 -9.74 -13.72 -15.67
C LEU A 273 -8.89 -12.86 -14.70
N PRO A 274 -8.05 -11.92 -15.19
CA PRO A 274 -7.09 -11.19 -14.36
C PRO A 274 -7.69 -10.57 -13.09
N ASN A 275 -8.92 -10.08 -13.17
CA ASN A 275 -9.63 -9.55 -12.03
C ASN A 275 -9.77 -10.57 -10.88
N LYS A 276 -10.11 -11.83 -11.19
CA LYS A 276 -10.16 -12.92 -10.21
C LYS A 276 -8.78 -13.21 -9.63
N PHE A 277 -7.74 -13.22 -10.48
CA PHE A 277 -6.36 -13.42 -10.01
C PHE A 277 -5.94 -12.37 -8.97
N PHE A 278 -6.20 -11.08 -9.26
CA PHE A 278 -5.78 -9.97 -8.40
C PHE A 278 -6.58 -9.84 -7.10
N GLU A 279 -7.79 -10.42 -7.02
CA GLU A 279 -8.58 -10.51 -5.79
C GLU A 279 -7.75 -11.07 -4.62
N THR A 280 -6.95 -12.10 -4.89
CA THR A 280 -6.09 -12.77 -3.89
C THR A 280 -5.03 -11.85 -3.27
N PHE A 281 -4.65 -10.78 -3.97
CA PHE A 281 -3.55 -9.89 -3.55
C PHE A 281 -4.02 -8.54 -3.02
N ALA A 282 -5.28 -8.14 -3.28
CA ALA A 282 -5.76 -6.79 -2.97
C ALA A 282 -5.68 -6.50 -1.47
N ASP A 283 -6.33 -7.32 -0.65
CA ASP A 283 -6.37 -7.10 0.80
C ASP A 283 -5.00 -7.31 1.45
N VAL A 284 -4.28 -8.36 1.04
CA VAL A 284 -2.95 -8.68 1.55
C VAL A 284 -1.97 -7.54 1.28
N GLY A 285 -2.05 -6.97 0.08
CA GLY A 285 -1.22 -5.85 -0.30
C GLY A 285 -1.57 -4.58 0.47
N LEU A 286 -2.85 -4.31 0.72
CA LEU A 286 -3.29 -3.19 1.55
C LEU A 286 -2.84 -3.37 3.00
N CYS A 287 -2.92 -4.58 3.57
CA CYS A 287 -2.37 -4.88 4.90
C CYS A 287 -0.87 -4.63 4.97
N PHE A 288 -0.13 -5.08 3.96
CA PHE A 288 1.30 -4.85 3.86
C PHE A 288 1.63 -3.36 3.77
N LEU A 289 0.91 -2.61 2.93
CA LEU A 289 1.13 -1.18 2.77
C LEU A 289 0.81 -0.40 4.05
N ALA A 290 -0.26 -0.76 4.75
CA ALA A 290 -0.64 -0.17 6.04
C ALA A 290 0.45 -0.37 7.10
N ASN A 291 0.95 -1.59 7.25
CA ASN A 291 2.04 -1.89 8.18
C ASN A 291 3.35 -1.22 7.78
N PHE A 292 3.64 -1.15 6.48
CA PHE A 292 4.82 -0.44 5.99
C PHE A 292 4.74 1.06 6.26
N TYR A 293 3.54 1.65 6.12
CA TYR A 293 3.24 3.01 6.55
C TYR A 293 3.40 3.21 8.06
N LEU A 294 2.92 2.27 8.88
CA LEU A 294 3.02 2.38 10.33
C LEU A 294 4.47 2.37 10.83
N ILE A 295 5.31 1.47 10.29
CA ILE A 295 6.75 1.41 10.60
C ILE A 295 7.44 2.73 10.22
N ALA A 296 7.05 3.31 9.10
CA ALA A 296 7.54 4.61 8.68
C ALA A 296 7.09 5.76 9.58
N PHE A 297 5.84 5.72 10.01
CA PHE A 297 5.26 6.70 10.91
C PHE A 297 5.99 6.68 12.26
N THR A 298 6.23 5.51 12.85
CA THR A 298 6.99 5.40 14.12
C THR A 298 8.43 5.86 13.94
N SER A 299 9.05 5.42 12.85
CA SER A 299 10.36 5.91 12.38
C SER A 299 10.36 7.38 11.99
N LYS A 300 9.24 8.12 12.06
CA LYS A 300 9.16 9.58 11.87
C LYS A 300 8.83 10.33 13.17
N TYR A 301 8.24 9.67 14.17
CA TYR A 301 7.80 10.31 15.43
C TYR A 301 8.46 9.83 16.76
N GLU A 302 9.16 8.70 16.81
CA GLU A 302 10.04 8.31 17.95
C GLU A 302 11.38 9.05 18.02
#